data_AF-A0A9X2WCP6-F1
#
_entry.id   AF-A0A9X2WCP6-F1
#
_cell.length_a   1.000
_cell.length_b   1.000
_cell.length_c   1.000
_cell.angle_alpha   90.00
_cell.angle_beta   90.00
_cell.angle_gamma   90.00
#
_symmetry.space_group_name_H-M   'P 1'
#
loop_
_entity.id
_entity.type
_entity.pdbx_description
1 polymer ?
#
loop_
_entity_poly.entity_id
_entity_poly.type
_entity_poly.pdbx_seq_one_letter_code
_entity_poly.pdbx_strand_id
1 'polypeptide(L)'
;MPGIIEICENLKVHSQALRQSSTEIFSKEASEIDKPVRNVLLRGSEIIRGGADLGKTKNPTALGIITRQLVELLISLQWIISSPERAEKYSDFSLNELDRVAQIVMNDGLLSVKAREDGTDVTKEFLAKREKAKKGVSIEQQARESDLIHIYQVLYRFMSLDTHGKSETIVDPEESLEATLVQLQTIGAISQAFGHIAILWLMHRQKTDNETIRELLGLNEQAA
;
A
#
# COMPACT_ATOMS: atom_id res chain seq x y z
N MET A 1 13.23 -18.83 -18.41
CA MET A 1 12.32 -18.09 -17.52
C MET A 1 12.51 -18.67 -16.12
N PRO A 2 12.84 -17.85 -15.09
CA PRO A 2 13.04 -18.37 -13.74
C PRO A 2 11.77 -19.06 -13.24
N GLY A 3 11.93 -20.15 -12.49
CA GLY A 3 10.79 -20.88 -11.94
C GLY A 3 10.11 -20.10 -10.81
N ILE A 4 8.83 -20.36 -10.53
CA ILE A 4 8.07 -19.70 -9.44
C ILE A 4 8.85 -19.71 -8.11
N ILE A 5 9.50 -20.83 -7.78
CA ILE A 5 10.29 -20.98 -6.56
C ILE A 5 11.40 -19.93 -6.49
N GLU A 6 12.13 -19.74 -7.59
CA GLU A 6 13.23 -18.78 -7.66
C GLU A 6 12.72 -17.33 -7.51
N ILE A 7 11.61 -16.99 -8.18
CA ILE A 7 11.00 -15.66 -8.05
C ILE A 7 10.56 -15.41 -6.61
N CYS A 8 9.90 -16.39 -5.98
CA CYS A 8 9.48 -16.30 -4.58
C CYS A 8 10.66 -16.11 -3.62
N GLU A 9 11.77 -16.83 -3.79
CA GLU A 9 12.94 -16.65 -2.94
C GLU A 9 13.60 -15.27 -3.15
N ASN A 10 13.69 -14.79 -4.40
CA ASN A 10 14.19 -13.45 -4.69
C ASN A 10 13.32 -12.36 -4.04
N LEU A 11 11.99 -12.49 -4.11
CA LEU A 11 11.06 -11.57 -3.44
C LEU A 11 11.23 -11.60 -1.92
N LYS A 12 11.51 -12.76 -1.31
CA LYS A 12 11.78 -12.88 0.12
C LYS A 12 13.06 -12.15 0.52
N VAL A 13 14.14 -12.37 -0.21
CA VAL A 13 15.41 -11.67 0.01
C VAL A 13 15.22 -10.15 -0.11
N HIS A 14 14.55 -9.70 -1.17
CA HIS A 14 14.25 -8.28 -1.38
C HIS A 14 13.38 -7.71 -0.25
N SER A 15 12.34 -8.43 0.18
CA SER A 15 11.50 -8.02 1.30
C SER A 15 12.30 -7.82 2.59
N GLN A 16 13.25 -8.71 2.87
CA GLN A 16 14.10 -8.62 4.05
C GLN A 16 15.02 -7.39 3.97
N ALA A 17 15.58 -7.11 2.80
CA ALA A 17 16.40 -5.92 2.57
C ALA A 17 15.60 -4.64 2.82
N LEU A 18 14.39 -4.52 2.26
CA LEU A 18 13.52 -3.36 2.49
C LEU A 18 13.14 -3.20 3.97
N ARG A 19 12.83 -4.31 4.65
CA ARG A 19 12.55 -4.32 6.08
C ARG A 19 13.75 -3.79 6.89
N GLN A 20 14.95 -4.25 6.57
CA GLN A 20 16.17 -3.77 7.22
C GLN A 20 16.35 -2.26 6.99
N SER A 21 16.27 -1.80 5.74
CA SER A 21 16.37 -0.37 5.39
C SER A 21 15.34 0.51 6.11
N SER A 22 14.15 -0.01 6.43
CA SER A 22 13.16 0.73 7.22
C SER A 22 13.64 1.12 8.62
N THR A 23 14.62 0.40 9.18
CA THR A 23 15.18 0.63 10.52
C THR A 23 16.53 1.35 10.53
N GLU A 24 17.21 1.40 9.39
CA GLU A 24 18.55 1.98 9.28
C GLU A 24 18.53 3.51 9.30
N ILE A 25 19.40 4.14 10.08
CA ILE A 25 19.55 5.59 10.13
C ILE A 25 20.55 6.01 9.04
N PHE A 26 20.04 6.45 7.89
CA PHE A 26 20.87 6.87 6.76
C PHE A 26 21.35 8.32 6.84
N SER A 27 20.58 9.19 7.49
CA SER A 27 20.92 10.61 7.69
C SER A 27 20.69 11.01 9.14
N LYS A 28 21.55 11.91 9.65
CA LYS A 28 21.40 12.53 10.97
C LYS A 28 20.43 13.72 10.94
N GLU A 29 20.08 14.22 9.76
CA GLU A 29 19.11 15.30 9.60
C GLU A 29 17.69 14.75 9.76
N ALA A 30 16.99 15.25 10.78
CA ALA A 30 15.63 14.85 11.07
C ALA A 30 14.66 15.37 9.99
N SER A 31 13.79 14.50 9.49
CA SER A 31 12.66 14.87 8.65
C SER A 31 11.39 14.24 9.20
N GLU A 32 10.32 15.03 9.29
CA GLU A 32 8.99 14.56 9.70
C GLU A 32 8.40 13.52 8.72
N ILE A 33 8.93 13.48 7.49
CA ILE A 33 8.56 12.54 6.43
C ILE A 33 9.16 11.15 6.67
N ASP A 34 10.28 11.04 7.39
CA ASP A 34 11.01 9.78 7.53
C ASP A 34 10.21 8.69 8.24
N LYS A 35 9.53 9.02 9.33
CA LYS A 35 8.75 8.05 10.09
C LYS A 35 7.60 7.46 9.24
N PRO A 36 6.79 8.29 8.54
CA PRO A 36 5.81 7.82 7.55
C PRO A 36 6.42 6.93 6.47
N VAL A 37 7.53 7.35 5.85
CA VAL A 37 8.22 6.59 4.79
C VAL A 37 8.68 5.23 5.32
N ARG A 38 9.31 5.18 6.50
CA ARG A 38 9.77 3.93 7.12
C ARG A 38 8.62 2.99 7.44
N ASN A 39 7.51 3.53 7.94
CA ASN A 39 6.30 2.74 8.21
C ASN A 39 5.71 2.15 6.92
N VAL A 40 5.68 2.93 5.84
CA VAL A 40 5.24 2.46 4.52
C VAL A 40 6.19 1.39 3.99
N LEU A 41 7.51 1.62 4.08
CA LEU A 41 8.54 0.67 3.65
C LEU A 41 8.43 -0.67 4.40
N LEU A 42 8.22 -0.62 5.72
CA LEU A 42 7.99 -1.81 6.54
C LEU A 42 6.72 -2.56 6.12
N ARG A 43 5.60 -1.86 5.91
CA ARG A 43 4.35 -2.49 5.43
C ARG A 43 4.53 -3.10 4.04
N GLY A 44 5.20 -2.39 3.13
CA GLY A 44 5.52 -2.88 1.80
C GLY A 44 6.34 -4.16 1.85
N SER A 45 7.34 -4.24 2.73
CA SER A 45 8.15 -5.44 2.91
C SER A 45 7.31 -6.67 3.32
N GLU A 46 6.35 -6.50 4.24
CA GLU A 46 5.47 -7.61 4.65
C GLU A 46 4.51 -8.03 3.54
N ILE A 47 4.01 -7.09 2.74
CA ILE A 47 3.15 -7.38 1.58
C ILE A 47 3.92 -8.16 0.52
N ILE A 48 5.15 -7.76 0.21
CA ILE A 48 6.03 -8.47 -0.75
C ILE A 48 6.34 -9.89 -0.26
N ARG A 49 6.66 -10.04 1.03
CA ARG A 49 6.86 -11.36 1.66
C ARG A 49 5.61 -12.23 1.54
N GLY A 50 4.43 -11.67 1.82
CA GLY A 50 3.15 -12.36 1.67
C GLY A 50 2.87 -12.79 0.23
N GLY A 51 3.19 -11.93 -0.75
CA GLY A 51 3.14 -12.28 -2.18
C GLY A 51 4.03 -13.47 -2.52
N ALA A 52 5.25 -13.51 -2.00
CA ALA A 52 6.14 -14.66 -2.20
C ALA A 52 5.58 -15.96 -1.60
N ASP A 53 4.93 -15.90 -0.43
CA ASP A 53 4.31 -17.07 0.20
C ASP A 53 3.08 -17.57 -0.61
N LEU A 54 2.24 -16.65 -1.11
CA LEU A 54 1.10 -16.98 -1.98
C LEU A 54 1.52 -17.49 -3.37
N GLY A 55 2.67 -17.06 -3.87
CA GLY A 55 3.26 -17.58 -5.10
C GLY A 55 3.51 -19.09 -5.04
N LYS A 56 3.93 -19.59 -3.87
CA LYS A 56 4.17 -21.03 -3.66
C LYS A 56 2.88 -21.86 -3.73
N THR A 57 1.75 -21.27 -3.38
CA THR A 57 0.43 -21.93 -3.46
C THR A 57 -0.27 -21.69 -4.79
N LYS A 58 0.35 -20.95 -5.73
CA LYS A 58 -0.21 -20.64 -7.06
C LYS A 58 -1.62 -20.06 -6.98
N ASN A 59 -1.80 -19.05 -6.13
CA ASN A 59 -3.08 -18.38 -5.92
C ASN A 59 -3.10 -17.02 -6.64
N PRO A 60 -3.41 -16.96 -7.95
CA PRO A 60 -3.32 -15.74 -8.73
C PRO A 60 -4.28 -14.65 -8.26
N THR A 61 -5.48 -15.01 -7.78
CA THR A 61 -6.46 -14.04 -7.25
C THR A 61 -5.94 -13.35 -5.99
N ALA A 62 -5.42 -14.11 -5.03
CA ALA A 62 -4.84 -13.53 -3.82
C ALA A 62 -3.60 -12.68 -4.14
N LEU A 63 -2.79 -13.11 -5.11
CA LEU A 63 -1.66 -12.33 -5.60
C LEU A 63 -2.12 -11.01 -6.23
N GLY A 64 -3.17 -10.99 -7.05
CA GLY A 64 -3.72 -9.76 -7.63
C GLY A 64 -4.15 -8.73 -6.57
N ILE A 65 -4.76 -9.19 -5.47
CA ILE A 65 -5.10 -8.33 -4.32
C ILE A 65 -3.84 -7.74 -3.66
N ILE A 66 -2.81 -8.56 -3.47
CA ILE A 66 -1.52 -8.13 -2.90
C ILE A 66 -0.80 -7.14 -3.83
N THR A 67 -0.77 -7.42 -5.13
CA THR A 67 -0.22 -6.53 -6.15
C THR A 67 -0.91 -5.18 -6.11
N ARG A 68 -2.25 -5.14 -6.06
CA ARG A 68 -3.02 -3.90 -5.91
C ARG A 68 -2.60 -3.12 -4.67
N GLN A 69 -2.50 -3.79 -3.52
CA GLN A 69 -2.12 -3.14 -2.27
C GLN A 69 -0.72 -2.52 -2.36
N LEU A 70 0.20 -3.18 -3.08
CA LEU A 70 1.55 -2.66 -3.29
C LEU A 70 1.54 -1.40 -4.20
N VAL A 71 0.68 -1.35 -5.21
CA VAL A 71 0.45 -0.13 -6.02
C VAL A 71 -0.10 1.01 -5.15
N GLU A 72 -1.05 0.74 -4.25
CA GLU A 72 -1.54 1.76 -3.31
C GLU A 72 -0.41 2.31 -2.44
N LEU A 73 0.46 1.44 -1.94
CA LEU A 73 1.61 1.86 -1.13
C LEU A 73 2.63 2.65 -1.94
N LEU A 74 2.87 2.29 -3.21
CA LEU A 74 3.74 3.06 -4.11
C LEU A 74 3.21 4.49 -4.30
N ILE A 75 1.92 4.62 -4.62
CA ILE A 75 1.26 5.93 -4.79
C ILE A 75 1.31 6.72 -3.48
N SER A 76 0.99 6.07 -2.35
CA SER A 76 1.02 6.69 -1.04
C SER A 76 2.42 7.16 -0.66
N LEU A 77 3.44 6.35 -0.94
CA LEU A 77 4.84 6.69 -0.70
C LEU A 77 5.24 7.95 -1.46
N GLN A 78 4.96 8.01 -2.77
CA GLN A 78 5.26 9.19 -3.58
C GLN A 78 4.51 10.43 -3.08
N TRP A 79 3.25 10.25 -2.67
CA TRP A 79 2.44 11.33 -2.11
C TRP A 79 2.98 11.82 -0.76
N ILE A 80 3.41 10.93 0.13
CA ILE A 80 4.02 11.25 1.43
C ILE A 80 5.31 12.07 1.25
N ILE A 81 6.23 11.61 0.39
CA ILE A 81 7.52 12.29 0.22
C ILE A 81 7.40 13.67 -0.42
N SER A 82 6.27 13.95 -1.07
CA SER A 82 6.09 15.18 -1.81
C SER A 82 5.97 16.42 -0.91
N SER A 83 5.49 16.30 0.34
CA SER A 83 5.43 17.41 1.31
C SER A 83 5.19 16.95 2.76
N PRO A 84 5.71 17.65 3.78
CA PRO A 84 5.47 17.32 5.20
C PRO A 84 3.99 17.23 5.60
N GLU A 85 3.13 18.12 5.09
CA GLU A 85 1.70 18.17 5.41
C GLU A 85 0.97 16.90 4.94
N ARG A 86 1.42 16.30 3.84
CA ARG A 86 0.89 15.02 3.33
C ARG A 86 1.37 13.85 4.20
N ALA A 87 2.60 13.89 4.67
CA ALA A 87 3.16 12.89 5.57
C ALA A 87 2.45 12.87 6.94
N GLU A 88 2.12 14.05 7.47
CA GLU A 88 1.28 14.20 8.67
C GLU A 88 -0.13 13.62 8.43
N LYS A 89 -0.81 14.05 7.35
CA LYS A 89 -2.14 13.53 6.98
C LYS A 89 -2.16 12.00 6.82
N TYR A 90 -1.11 11.42 6.25
CA TYR A 90 -0.99 9.97 6.10
C TYR A 90 -0.84 9.27 7.46
N SER A 91 -0.08 9.85 8.38
CA SER A 91 0.14 9.29 9.72
C SER A 91 -1.15 9.20 10.52
N ASP A 92 -2.00 10.22 10.40
CA ASP A 92 -3.26 10.29 11.13
C ASP A 92 -4.38 9.47 10.48
N PHE A 93 -4.22 9.08 9.21
CA PHE A 93 -5.27 8.44 8.41
C PHE A 93 -5.89 7.22 9.10
N SER A 94 -5.08 6.27 9.59
CA SER A 94 -5.61 5.03 10.18
C SER A 94 -6.43 5.27 11.44
N LEU A 95 -5.99 6.18 12.31
CA LEU A 95 -6.74 6.53 13.52
C LEU A 95 -8.00 7.32 13.17
N ASN A 96 -7.92 8.24 12.21
CA ASN A 96 -9.07 9.02 11.75
C ASN A 96 -10.14 8.14 11.08
N GLU A 97 -9.75 7.15 10.28
CA GLU A 97 -10.73 6.24 9.67
C GLU A 97 -11.35 5.29 10.70
N LEU A 98 -10.59 4.81 11.69
CA LEU A 98 -11.16 4.02 12.78
C LEU A 98 -12.17 4.83 13.60
N ASP A 99 -11.81 6.07 13.97
CA ASP A 99 -12.70 6.99 14.68
C ASP A 99 -13.94 7.31 13.83
N ARG A 100 -13.79 7.56 12.53
CA ARG A 100 -14.90 7.79 11.59
C ARG A 100 -15.86 6.60 11.55
N VAL A 101 -15.35 5.39 11.37
CA VAL A 101 -16.17 4.18 11.32
C VAL A 101 -16.87 3.96 12.66
N ALA A 102 -16.15 4.12 13.78
CA ALA A 102 -16.73 3.99 15.10
C ALA A 102 -17.88 4.99 15.31
N GLN A 103 -17.69 6.27 14.95
CA GLN A 103 -18.74 7.28 15.04
C GLN A 103 -19.96 6.95 14.17
N ILE A 104 -19.78 6.43 12.95
CA ILE A 104 -20.89 6.02 12.08
C ILE A 104 -21.68 4.88 12.72
N VAL A 105 -20.99 3.82 13.13
CA VAL A 105 -21.61 2.64 13.73
C VAL A 105 -22.31 2.97 15.05
N MET A 106 -21.78 3.93 15.84
CA MET A 106 -22.44 4.45 17.03
C MET A 106 -23.70 5.26 16.72
N ASN A 107 -23.66 6.11 15.68
CA ASN A 107 -24.84 6.87 15.24
C ASN A 107 -25.96 5.95 14.73
N ASP A 108 -25.59 4.82 14.11
CA ASP A 108 -26.53 3.79 13.63
C ASP A 108 -27.05 2.88 14.77
N GLY A 109 -26.57 3.07 16.01
CA GLY A 109 -26.97 2.27 17.17
C GLY A 109 -26.38 0.85 17.19
N LEU A 110 -25.37 0.58 16.37
CA LEU A 110 -24.72 -0.73 16.23
C LEU A 110 -23.50 -0.89 17.16
N LEU A 111 -23.00 0.21 17.72
CA LEU A 111 -21.92 0.24 18.70
C LEU A 111 -22.32 1.19 19.83
N SER A 112 -22.11 0.78 21.08
CA SER A 112 -22.42 1.60 22.27
C SER A 112 -21.19 1.79 23.14
N VAL A 113 -21.04 2.97 23.72
CA VAL A 113 -20.09 3.25 24.79
C VAL A 113 -20.83 3.16 26.13
N LYS A 114 -20.35 2.29 27.02
CA LYS A 114 -20.95 2.11 28.35
C LYS A 114 -20.06 2.71 29.44
N ALA A 115 -20.67 3.37 30.41
CA ALA A 115 -19.99 3.81 31.60
C ALA A 115 -19.45 2.61 32.39
N ARG A 116 -18.23 2.73 32.90
CA ARG A 116 -17.53 1.62 33.58
C ARG A 116 -18.18 1.26 34.92
N GLU A 117 -18.78 2.24 35.58
CA GLU A 117 -19.28 2.13 36.96
C GLU A 117 -20.58 1.34 37.03
N ASP A 118 -21.52 1.60 36.11
CA ASP A 118 -22.89 1.08 36.17
C ASP A 118 -23.35 0.43 34.85
N GLY A 119 -22.54 0.49 33.80
CA GLY A 119 -22.88 -0.05 32.48
C GLY A 119 -23.89 0.79 31.69
N THR A 120 -24.24 2.00 32.15
CA THR A 120 -25.18 2.90 31.47
C THR A 120 -24.66 3.28 30.09
N ASP A 121 -25.54 3.28 29.09
CA ASP A 121 -25.19 3.73 27.74
C ASP A 121 -24.99 5.24 27.71
N VAL A 122 -23.76 5.66 27.43
CA VAL A 122 -23.32 7.07 27.37
C VAL A 122 -22.86 7.46 25.96
N THR A 123 -23.35 6.73 24.94
CA THR A 123 -22.93 6.92 23.53
C THR A 123 -23.24 8.33 23.03
N LYS A 124 -24.39 8.90 23.41
CA LYS A 124 -24.79 10.24 22.98
C LYS A 124 -23.87 11.32 23.56
N GLU A 125 -23.56 11.22 24.85
CA GLU A 125 -22.65 12.12 25.55
C GLU A 125 -21.22 12.00 25.03
N PHE A 126 -20.80 10.77 24.70
CA PHE A 126 -19.52 10.51 24.08
C PHE A 126 -19.41 11.16 22.69
N LEU A 127 -20.39 10.95 21.82
CA LEU A 127 -20.42 11.52 20.47
C LEU A 127 -20.54 13.06 20.48
N ALA A 128 -21.30 13.64 21.42
CA ALA A 128 -21.48 15.10 21.51
C ALA A 128 -20.17 15.86 21.79
N LYS A 129 -19.17 15.20 22.38
CA LYS A 129 -17.84 15.77 22.68
C LYS A 129 -16.81 15.50 21.59
N ARG A 130 -17.15 14.72 20.56
CA ARG A 130 -16.23 14.32 19.49
C ARG A 130 -16.27 15.32 18.36
N GLU A 131 -15.10 15.64 17.82
CA GLU A 131 -15.01 16.35 16.55
C GLU A 131 -15.50 15.45 15.42
N LYS A 132 -16.02 16.09 14.36
CA LYS A 132 -16.38 15.38 13.14
C LYS A 132 -15.13 14.75 12.53
N ALA A 133 -15.14 13.43 12.38
CA ALA A 133 -14.02 12.72 11.79
C ALA A 133 -13.71 13.23 10.37
N LYS A 134 -12.42 13.50 10.11
CA LYS A 134 -11.93 13.95 8.80
C LYS A 134 -11.83 12.75 7.88
N LYS A 135 -12.45 12.84 6.70
CA LYS A 135 -12.31 11.82 5.66
C LYS A 135 -10.86 11.81 5.17
N GLY A 136 -10.28 10.62 5.03
CA GLY A 136 -8.94 10.50 4.45
C GLY A 136 -8.89 10.84 2.96
N VAL A 137 -7.65 10.99 2.46
CA VAL A 137 -7.37 11.28 1.05
C VAL A 137 -7.39 9.97 0.27
N SER A 138 -8.24 9.88 -0.77
CA SER A 138 -8.35 8.65 -1.58
C SER A 138 -7.07 8.38 -2.36
N ILE A 139 -6.81 7.11 -2.70
CA ILE A 139 -5.64 6.73 -3.53
C ILE A 139 -5.65 7.45 -4.88
N GLU A 140 -6.83 7.65 -5.50
CA GLU A 140 -6.95 8.43 -6.74
C GLU A 140 -6.50 9.88 -6.53
N GLN A 141 -6.93 10.52 -5.45
CA GLN A 141 -6.54 11.89 -5.14
C GLN A 141 -5.04 11.98 -4.84
N GLN A 142 -4.49 11.01 -4.09
CA GLN A 142 -3.04 10.93 -3.85
C GLN A 142 -2.27 10.82 -5.16
N ALA A 143 -2.74 9.97 -6.11
CA ALA A 143 -2.14 9.82 -7.43
C ALA A 143 -2.22 11.09 -8.28
N ARG A 144 -3.31 11.84 -8.23
CA ARG A 144 -3.41 13.15 -8.90
C ARG A 144 -2.45 14.17 -8.31
N GLU A 145 -2.37 14.20 -6.98
CA GLU A 145 -1.54 15.15 -6.24
C GLU A 145 -0.04 14.84 -6.32
N SER A 146 0.34 13.63 -6.71
CA SER A 146 1.73 13.18 -6.92
C SER A 146 2.07 12.92 -8.40
N ASP A 147 1.21 13.33 -9.33
CA ASP A 147 1.37 13.15 -10.78
C ASP A 147 1.49 11.66 -11.24
N LEU A 148 1.04 10.73 -10.42
CA LEU A 148 0.98 9.28 -10.69
C LEU A 148 -0.39 8.78 -11.17
N ILE A 149 -1.26 9.68 -11.67
CA ILE A 149 -2.60 9.29 -12.15
C ILE A 149 -2.56 8.23 -13.26
N HIS A 150 -1.50 8.23 -14.08
CA HIS A 150 -1.30 7.24 -15.12
C HIS A 150 -1.03 5.83 -14.53
N ILE A 151 -0.24 5.72 -13.46
CA ILE A 151 -0.03 4.45 -12.73
C ILE A 151 -1.34 3.95 -12.12
N TYR A 152 -2.13 4.86 -11.54
CA TYR A 152 -3.46 4.55 -11.03
C TYR A 152 -4.38 4.00 -12.13
N GLN A 153 -4.37 4.60 -13.32
CA GLN A 153 -5.22 4.17 -14.43
C GLN A 153 -4.79 2.82 -15.03
N VAL A 154 -3.49 2.61 -15.22
CA VAL A 154 -2.95 1.44 -15.94
C VAL A 154 -2.85 0.20 -15.04
N LEU A 155 -2.54 0.37 -13.75
CA LEU A 155 -2.39 -0.77 -12.84
C LEU A 155 -3.58 -0.89 -11.89
N TYR A 156 -3.79 0.14 -11.07
CA TYR A 156 -4.71 0.04 -9.93
C TYR A 156 -6.17 -0.22 -10.34
N ARG A 157 -6.65 0.46 -11.37
CA ARG A 157 -8.06 0.37 -11.78
C ARG A 157 -8.45 -1.03 -12.26
N PHE A 158 -7.58 -1.71 -13.00
CA PHE A 158 -7.85 -3.07 -13.47
C PHE A 158 -7.79 -4.08 -12.32
N MET A 159 -6.78 -3.98 -11.46
CA MET A 159 -6.64 -4.87 -10.29
C MET A 159 -7.77 -4.70 -9.26
N SER A 160 -8.55 -3.61 -9.33
CA SER A 160 -9.73 -3.43 -8.48
C SER A 160 -10.84 -4.45 -8.76
N LEU A 161 -10.90 -5.01 -9.98
CA LEU A 161 -11.90 -6.02 -10.34
C LEU A 161 -11.72 -7.29 -9.50
N ASP A 162 -10.47 -7.75 -9.33
CA ASP A 162 -10.14 -8.92 -8.52
C ASP A 162 -10.53 -8.73 -7.06
N THR A 163 -10.23 -7.54 -6.50
CA THR A 163 -10.54 -7.27 -5.08
C THR A 163 -12.04 -7.21 -4.81
N HIS A 164 -12.84 -6.84 -5.81
CA HIS A 164 -14.29 -6.78 -5.69
C HIS A 164 -15.00 -8.07 -6.13
N GLY A 165 -14.25 -9.14 -6.45
CA GLY A 165 -14.81 -10.41 -6.91
C GLY A 165 -15.58 -10.28 -8.23
N LYS A 166 -15.14 -9.35 -9.09
CA LYS A 166 -15.77 -9.06 -10.40
C LYS A 166 -15.01 -9.66 -11.57
N SER A 167 -13.82 -10.21 -11.34
CA SER A 167 -13.09 -11.00 -12.33
C SER A 167 -13.61 -12.43 -12.35
N GLU A 168 -13.43 -13.08 -13.50
CA GLU A 168 -13.73 -14.50 -13.64
C GLU A 168 -12.74 -15.33 -12.81
N THR A 169 -13.25 -16.40 -12.20
CA THR A 169 -12.40 -17.33 -11.45
C THR A 169 -11.62 -18.20 -12.43
N ILE A 170 -10.30 -18.10 -12.40
CA ILE A 170 -9.41 -18.97 -13.16
C ILE A 170 -9.49 -20.39 -12.58
N VAL A 171 -10.03 -21.32 -13.37
CA VAL A 171 -10.16 -22.74 -13.01
C VAL A 171 -9.17 -23.63 -13.75
N ASP A 172 -8.62 -23.15 -14.87
CA ASP A 172 -7.63 -23.87 -15.64
C ASP A 172 -6.24 -23.85 -14.94
N PRO A 173 -5.57 -25.00 -14.76
CA PRO A 173 -4.28 -25.04 -14.09
C PRO A 173 -3.12 -24.34 -14.83
N GLU A 174 -3.14 -24.32 -16.17
CA GLU A 174 -2.10 -23.67 -16.97
C GLU A 174 -2.29 -22.16 -16.93
N GLU A 175 -3.51 -21.68 -17.15
CA GLU A 175 -3.88 -20.26 -17.01
C GLU A 175 -3.59 -19.74 -15.58
N SER A 176 -3.88 -20.56 -14.56
CA SER A 176 -3.57 -20.22 -13.16
C SER A 176 -2.07 -20.09 -12.90
N LEU A 177 -1.26 -20.94 -13.54
CA LEU A 177 0.20 -20.88 -13.46
C LEU A 177 0.74 -19.62 -14.14
N GLU A 178 0.24 -19.31 -15.34
CA GLU A 178 0.62 -18.11 -16.09
C GLU A 178 0.24 -16.83 -15.34
N ALA A 179 -1.00 -16.73 -14.86
CA ALA A 179 -1.46 -15.61 -14.05
C ALA A 179 -0.64 -15.45 -12.77
N THR A 180 -0.27 -16.56 -12.12
CA THR A 180 0.63 -16.54 -10.95
C THR A 180 1.99 -15.94 -11.30
N LEU A 181 2.59 -16.36 -12.43
CA LEU A 181 3.88 -15.83 -12.89
C LEU A 181 3.81 -14.33 -13.17
N VAL A 182 2.78 -13.88 -13.90
CA VAL A 182 2.55 -12.46 -14.20
C VAL A 182 2.43 -11.65 -12.92
N GLN A 183 1.65 -12.10 -11.94
CA GLN A 183 1.50 -11.38 -10.68
C GLN A 183 2.81 -11.32 -9.87
N LEU A 184 3.57 -12.42 -9.80
CA LEU A 184 4.86 -12.42 -9.10
C LEU A 184 5.88 -11.48 -9.74
N GLN A 185 5.94 -11.46 -11.08
CA GLN A 185 6.79 -10.52 -11.82
C GLN A 185 6.35 -9.07 -11.59
N THR A 186 5.04 -8.82 -11.59
CA THR A 186 4.48 -7.48 -11.33
C THR A 186 4.81 -7.01 -9.90
N ILE A 187 4.68 -7.89 -8.90
CA ILE A 187 5.11 -7.61 -7.52
C ILE A 187 6.60 -7.29 -7.49
N GLY A 188 7.42 -8.05 -8.22
CA GLY A 188 8.85 -7.79 -8.38
C GLY A 188 9.14 -6.38 -8.88
N ALA A 189 8.59 -6.00 -10.03
CA ALA A 189 8.79 -4.68 -10.63
C ALA A 189 8.34 -3.55 -9.70
N ILE A 190 7.13 -3.64 -9.13
CA ILE A 190 6.63 -2.63 -8.19
C ILE A 190 7.51 -2.56 -6.95
N SER A 191 7.99 -3.70 -6.42
CA SER A 191 8.85 -3.73 -5.24
C SER A 191 10.21 -3.05 -5.46
N GLN A 192 10.73 -3.08 -6.69
CA GLN A 192 11.96 -2.38 -7.06
C GLN A 192 11.72 -0.87 -7.11
N ALA A 193 10.67 -0.43 -7.80
CA ALA A 193 10.28 0.99 -7.84
C ALA A 193 10.02 1.54 -6.43
N PHE A 194 9.28 0.77 -5.61
CA PHE A 194 8.94 1.12 -4.23
C PHE A 194 10.19 1.26 -3.35
N GLY A 195 11.12 0.30 -3.43
CA GLY A 195 12.38 0.36 -2.70
C GLY A 195 13.25 1.53 -3.13
N HIS A 196 13.35 1.77 -4.45
CA HIS A 196 14.10 2.90 -5.02
C HIS A 196 13.60 4.23 -4.46
N ILE A 197 12.29 4.50 -4.54
CA ILE A 197 11.69 5.75 -4.04
C ILE A 197 11.97 5.94 -2.55
N ALA A 198 11.73 4.90 -1.73
CA ALA A 198 11.88 5.00 -0.28
C ALA A 198 13.35 5.23 0.12
N ILE A 199 14.27 4.45 -0.44
CA ILE A 199 15.69 4.50 -0.09
C ILE A 199 16.32 5.81 -0.59
N LEU A 200 15.98 6.26 -1.80
CA LEU A 200 16.48 7.52 -2.35
C LEU A 200 16.07 8.72 -1.47
N TRP A 201 14.83 8.70 -0.96
CA TRP A 201 14.39 9.70 0.03
C TRP A 201 15.15 9.59 1.35
N LEU A 202 15.23 8.39 1.93
CA LEU A 202 15.82 8.18 3.25
C LEU A 202 17.32 8.47 3.29
N MET A 203 18.04 8.15 2.20
CA MET A 203 19.49 8.36 2.09
C MET A 203 19.87 9.75 1.61
N HIS A 204 19.16 10.26 0.59
CA HIS A 204 19.62 11.41 -0.18
C HIS A 204 18.64 12.59 -0.17
N ARG A 205 17.47 12.46 0.47
CA ARG A 205 16.39 13.47 0.44
C ARG A 205 15.94 13.82 -0.98
N GLN A 206 16.13 12.87 -1.90
CA GLN A 206 15.80 13.03 -3.31
C GLN A 206 14.45 12.38 -3.59
N LYS A 207 13.64 13.08 -4.36
CA LYS A 207 12.37 12.58 -4.88
C LYS A 207 12.65 11.92 -6.23
N THR A 208 12.08 10.75 -6.46
CA THR A 208 12.10 10.11 -7.77
C THR A 208 11.09 10.80 -8.67
N ASP A 209 11.49 11.15 -9.90
CA ASP A 209 10.58 11.72 -10.89
C ASP A 209 9.72 10.63 -11.56
N ASN A 210 8.65 11.05 -12.23
CA ASN A 210 7.68 10.13 -12.83
C ASN A 210 8.26 9.31 -13.97
N GLU A 211 9.19 9.84 -14.75
CA GLU A 211 9.77 9.09 -15.88
C GLU A 211 10.62 7.94 -15.37
N THR A 212 11.42 8.19 -14.31
CA THR A 212 12.17 7.14 -13.61
C THR A 212 11.24 6.10 -13.01
N ILE A 213 10.11 6.50 -12.40
CA ILE A 213 9.13 5.53 -11.86
C ILE A 213 8.54 4.67 -12.99
N ARG A 214 8.20 5.28 -14.14
CA ARG A 214 7.68 4.55 -15.30
C ARG A 214 8.70 3.59 -15.89
N GLU A 215 9.97 4.01 -15.98
CA GLU A 215 11.07 3.17 -16.43
C GLU A 215 11.25 1.95 -15.52
N LEU A 216 11.28 2.15 -14.20
CA LEU A 216 11.39 1.06 -13.22
C LEU A 216 10.21 0.07 -13.26
N LEU A 217 9.05 0.53 -13.74
CA LEU A 217 7.86 -0.30 -13.94
C LEU A 217 7.78 -0.90 -15.36
N GLY A 218 8.75 -0.64 -16.24
CA GLY A 218 8.75 -1.11 -17.63
C GLY A 218 7.68 -0.45 -18.51
N LEU A 219 7.18 0.72 -18.15
CA LEU A 219 6.10 1.42 -18.86
C LEU A 219 6.59 2.36 -19.97
N ASN A 220 7.90 2.50 -20.13
CA ASN A 220 8.52 3.34 -21.16
C ASN A 220 8.95 2.55 -22.41
N GLU A 221 8.90 1.22 -22.35
CA GLU A 221 9.15 0.38 -23.52
C GLU A 221 7.88 0.31 -24.37
N GLN A 222 8.01 0.56 -25.68
CA GLN A 222 6.93 0.26 -26.62
C GLN A 222 6.75 -1.26 -26.65
N ALA A 223 5.50 -1.73 -26.55
CA ALA A 223 5.18 -3.14 -26.78
C ALA A 223 5.69 -3.51 -28.18
N ALA A 224 6.69 -4.40 -28.23
CA ALA A 224 7.25 -4.93 -29.47
C ALA A 224 6.26 -5.85 -30.19
#